data_AF-A0A9W9D0F5-F1
#
_entry.id   AF-A0A9W9D0F5-F1
#
_cell.length_a   1.000
_cell.length_b   1.000
_cell.length_c   1.000
_cell.angle_alpha   90.00
_cell.angle_beta   90.00
_cell.angle_gamma   90.00
#
_symmetry.space_group_name_H-M   'P 1'
#
loop_
_entity.id
_entity.type
_entity.pdbx_description
1 polymer ?
#
loop_
_entity_poly.entity_id
_entity_poly.type
_entity_poly.pdbx_seq_one_letter_code
_entity_poly.pdbx_strand_id
1 'polypeptide(L)'
;MSYVTLAPFVAKRPWLSSALKPLANWYANASGYRQLGLRADDLIPEESETVQTALARLDAKARYDRIFRIRRAVQCSISHKLLPKAEWTKPDEDTPYLVPLIRLIEAEAKEKEALDTMTVYKKH
;
A
#
# COMPACT_ATOMS: atom_id res chain seq x y z
N MET A 1 11.92 6.02 -0.88
CA MET A 1 11.33 5.16 0.17
C MET A 1 9.98 5.75 0.51
N SER A 2 8.91 5.07 0.14
CA SER A 2 7.58 5.68 0.09
C SER A 2 7.10 6.05 1.48
N TYR A 3 7.56 5.34 2.50
CA TYR A 3 7.52 5.72 3.90
C TYR A 3 8.51 4.88 4.71
N VAL A 4 9.02 5.44 5.80
CA VAL A 4 9.90 4.72 6.73
C VAL A 4 9.08 3.64 7.45
N THR A 5 9.56 2.39 7.46
CA THR A 5 8.85 1.28 8.10
C THR A 5 9.77 0.35 8.87
N LEU A 6 9.33 -0.05 10.07
CA LEU A 6 9.97 -1.10 10.88
C LEU A 6 9.36 -2.50 10.62
N ALA A 7 8.37 -2.60 9.73
CA ALA A 7 7.68 -3.87 9.48
C ALA A 7 8.62 -5.02 9.08
N PRO A 8 9.65 -4.83 8.21
CA PRO A 8 10.60 -5.91 7.90
C PRO A 8 11.43 -6.34 9.13
N PHE A 9 11.77 -5.40 10.02
CA PHE A 9 12.52 -5.68 11.25
C PHE A 9 11.70 -6.50 12.25
N VAL A 10 10.40 -6.18 12.37
CA VAL A 10 9.43 -6.91 13.19
C VAL A 10 9.18 -8.30 12.61
N ALA A 11 8.93 -8.40 11.30
CA ALA A 11 8.60 -9.66 10.63
C ALA A 11 9.74 -10.70 10.72
N LYS A 12 11.00 -10.26 10.75
CA LYS A 12 12.17 -11.14 10.94
C LYS A 12 12.26 -11.79 12.33
N ARG A 13 11.53 -11.29 13.33
CA ARG A 13 11.58 -11.77 14.72
C ARG A 13 10.24 -12.38 15.13
N PRO A 14 10.13 -13.72 15.26
CA PRO A 14 8.86 -14.38 15.54
C PRO A 14 8.15 -13.86 16.79
N TRP A 15 8.88 -13.63 17.88
CA TRP A 15 8.30 -13.13 19.14
C TRP A 15 7.70 -11.72 19.00
N LEU A 16 8.35 -10.82 18.26
CA LEU A 16 7.81 -9.49 17.98
C LEU A 16 6.58 -9.58 17.08
N SER A 17 6.61 -10.43 16.06
CA SER A 17 5.48 -10.64 15.17
C SER A 17 4.26 -11.15 15.95
N SER A 18 4.44 -12.16 16.80
CA SER A 18 3.37 -12.70 17.65
C SER A 18 2.80 -11.68 18.63
N ALA A 19 3.66 -10.84 19.23
CA ALA A 19 3.21 -9.81 20.17
C ALA A 19 2.47 -8.65 19.47
N LEU A 20 2.94 -8.21 18.30
CA LEU A 20 2.40 -7.02 17.62
C LEU A 20 1.25 -7.32 16.65
N LYS A 21 1.13 -8.54 16.14
CA LYS A 21 0.08 -8.90 15.16
C LYS A 21 -1.35 -8.70 15.68
N PRO A 22 -1.71 -9.07 16.93
CA PRO A 22 -3.04 -8.78 17.47
C PRO A 22 -3.34 -7.28 17.52
N LEU A 23 -2.36 -6.48 17.94
CA LEU A 23 -2.48 -5.02 17.99
C LEU A 23 -2.64 -4.42 16.60
N ALA A 24 -1.85 -4.89 15.63
CA ALA A 24 -1.95 -4.46 14.24
C ALA A 24 -3.32 -4.81 13.62
N ASN A 25 -3.84 -6.01 13.89
CA ASN A 25 -5.16 -6.43 13.44
C ASN A 25 -6.28 -5.58 14.06
N TRP A 26 -6.19 -5.31 15.38
CA TRP A 26 -7.12 -4.42 16.06
C TRP A 26 -7.11 -3.01 15.44
N TYR A 27 -5.91 -2.46 15.21
CA TYR A 27 -5.75 -1.14 14.59
C TYR A 27 -6.34 -1.09 13.17
N ALA A 28 -6.05 -2.11 12.35
CA ALA A 28 -6.62 -2.20 11.00
C ALA A 28 -8.16 -2.24 11.03
N ASN A 29 -8.77 -2.95 11.98
CA ASN A 29 -10.23 -2.95 12.12
C ASN A 29 -10.78 -1.63 12.66
N ALA A 30 -10.09 -0.99 13.61
CA ALA A 30 -10.49 0.28 14.20
C ALA A 30 -10.40 1.47 13.21
N SER A 31 -9.48 1.40 12.24
CA SER A 31 -9.30 2.45 11.23
C SER A 31 -10.49 2.63 10.26
N GLY A 32 -11.41 1.66 10.20
CA GLY A 32 -12.71 1.82 9.54
C GLY A 32 -12.73 1.77 8.00
N TYR A 33 -11.58 1.82 7.30
CA TYR A 33 -11.55 1.81 5.82
C TYR A 33 -12.23 0.57 5.21
N ARG A 34 -12.14 -0.59 5.89
CA ARG A 34 -12.81 -1.83 5.45
C ARG A 34 -14.34 -1.71 5.47
N GLN A 35 -14.90 -0.88 6.37
CA GLN A 35 -16.34 -0.64 6.46
C GLN A 35 -16.86 0.26 5.32
N LEU A 36 -15.95 1.00 4.67
CA LEU A 36 -16.18 1.74 3.42
C LEU A 36 -15.88 0.89 2.19
N GLY A 37 -15.44 -0.36 2.38
CA GLY A 37 -15.13 -1.29 1.31
C GLY A 37 -13.86 -0.93 0.54
N LEU A 38 -12.94 -0.21 1.19
CA LEU A 38 -11.59 0.09 0.71
C LEU A 38 -10.60 -1.01 1.11
N ARG A 39 -9.44 -1.02 0.47
CA ARG A 39 -8.23 -1.74 0.89
C ARG A 39 -7.19 -0.77 1.41
N ALA A 40 -6.24 -1.24 2.21
CA ALA A 40 -5.18 -0.38 2.78
C ALA A 40 -4.40 0.40 1.71
N ASP A 41 -4.11 -0.24 0.57
CA ASP A 41 -3.40 0.38 -0.56
C ASP A 41 -4.21 1.50 -1.25
N ASP A 42 -5.54 1.55 -1.09
CA ASP A 42 -6.37 2.64 -1.62
C ASP A 42 -6.16 3.95 -0.84
N LEU A 43 -5.57 3.89 0.36
CA LEU A 43 -5.32 5.03 1.24
C LEU A 43 -3.94 5.69 0.99
N ILE A 44 -3.13 5.12 0.10
CA ILE A 44 -1.80 5.65 -0.22
C ILE A 44 -1.98 6.97 -1.01
N PRO A 45 -1.34 8.08 -0.59
CA PRO A 45 -1.39 9.35 -1.32
C PRO A 45 -0.89 9.18 -2.75
N GLU A 46 -1.67 9.63 -3.72
CA GLU A 46 -1.39 9.44 -5.15
C GLU A 46 -0.62 10.60 -5.78
N GLU A 47 -0.36 11.68 -5.06
CA GLU A 47 0.30 12.90 -5.56
C GLU A 47 1.81 12.71 -5.85
N SER A 48 2.40 11.60 -5.40
CA SER A 48 3.81 11.28 -5.67
C SER A 48 3.99 10.68 -7.07
N GLU A 49 5.02 11.12 -7.79
CA GLU A 49 5.40 10.57 -9.11
C GLU A 49 5.60 9.05 -9.08
N THR A 50 6.17 8.51 -7.99
CA THR A 50 6.36 7.07 -7.80
C THR A 50 5.02 6.34 -7.76
N VAL A 51 4.02 6.90 -7.07
CA VAL A 51 2.69 6.29 -6.94
C VAL A 51 1.91 6.44 -8.24
N GLN A 52 2.00 7.59 -8.92
CA GLN A 52 1.43 7.76 -10.26
C GLN A 52 1.98 6.75 -11.26
N THR A 53 3.30 6.53 -11.23
CA THR A 53 3.94 5.50 -12.07
C THR A 53 3.46 4.09 -11.71
N ALA A 54 3.30 3.80 -10.40
CA ALA A 54 2.77 2.52 -9.94
C ALA A 54 1.32 2.29 -10.41
N LEU A 55 0.47 3.31 -10.32
CA LEU A 55 -0.91 3.28 -10.82
C LEU A 55 -0.96 3.10 -12.34
N ALA A 56 -0.03 3.71 -13.08
CA ALA A 56 0.08 3.56 -14.53
C ALA A 56 0.51 2.15 -14.95
N ARG A 57 1.33 1.46 -14.15
CA ARG A 57 1.76 0.05 -14.38
C ARG A 57 0.75 -0.99 -13.92
N LEU A 58 -0.25 -0.59 -13.14
CA LEU A 58 -1.26 -1.49 -12.62
C LEU A 58 -2.13 -2.05 -13.77
N ASP A 59 -2.41 -3.36 -13.71
CA ASP A 59 -3.32 -4.03 -14.64
C ASP A 59 -4.67 -3.31 -14.76
N ALA A 60 -5.26 -3.36 -15.95
CA ALA A 60 -6.49 -2.65 -16.25
C ALA A 60 -7.61 -3.06 -15.28
N LYS A 61 -7.79 -4.36 -15.01
CA LYS A 61 -8.83 -4.84 -14.09
C LYS A 61 -8.62 -4.32 -12.67
N ALA A 62 -7.39 -4.44 -12.15
CA ALA A 62 -7.06 -3.96 -10.81
C ALA A 62 -7.27 -2.44 -10.66
N ARG A 63 -6.99 -1.67 -11.73
CA ARG A 63 -7.25 -0.23 -11.80
C ARG A 63 -8.74 0.08 -11.77
N TYR A 64 -9.56 -0.63 -12.55
CA TYR A 64 -11.02 -0.48 -12.52
C TYR A 64 -11.59 -0.82 -11.14
N ASP A 65 -11.17 -1.95 -10.55
CA ASP A 65 -11.60 -2.39 -9.23
C ASP A 65 -11.24 -1.36 -8.14
N ARG A 66 -10.05 -0.74 -8.21
CA ARG A 66 -9.64 0.37 -7.33
C ARG A 66 -10.58 1.57 -7.46
N ILE A 67 -10.80 2.05 -8.68
CA ILE A 67 -11.64 3.23 -8.94
C ILE A 67 -13.06 2.98 -8.43
N PHE A 68 -13.61 1.78 -8.62
CA PHE A 68 -14.91 1.40 -8.09
C PHE A 68 -14.97 1.50 -6.55
N ARG A 69 -13.98 0.93 -5.84
CA ARG A 69 -13.91 1.01 -4.37
C ARG A 69 -13.84 2.47 -3.88
N ILE A 70 -13.01 3.30 -4.52
CA ILE A 70 -12.86 4.72 -4.16
C ILE A 70 -14.18 5.47 -4.37
N ARG A 71 -14.83 5.32 -5.54
CA ARG A 71 -16.11 5.97 -5.82
C ARG A 71 -17.19 5.56 -4.82
N ARG A 72 -17.26 4.27 -4.48
CA ARG A 72 -18.17 3.74 -3.47
C ARG A 72 -17.90 4.34 -2.09
N ALA A 73 -16.64 4.41 -1.67
CA ALA A 73 -16.25 5.00 -0.39
C ALA A 73 -16.56 6.50 -0.31
N VAL A 74 -16.35 7.25 -1.40
CA VAL A 74 -16.73 8.66 -1.50
C VAL A 74 -18.24 8.83 -1.36
N GLN A 75 -19.04 7.99 -2.01
CA GLN A 75 -20.50 8.01 -1.86
C GLN A 75 -20.96 7.74 -0.41
N CYS A 76 -20.33 6.77 0.25
CA CYS A 76 -20.55 6.50 1.68
C CYS A 76 -20.19 7.71 2.55
N SER A 77 -19.07 8.37 2.26
CA SER A 77 -18.63 9.57 2.97
C SER A 77 -19.62 10.73 2.82
N ILE A 78 -20.06 11.01 1.59
CA ILE A 78 -21.03 12.08 1.29
C ILE A 78 -22.36 11.84 1.99
N SER A 79 -22.82 10.59 2.01
CA SER A 79 -24.09 10.22 2.65
C SER A 79 -23.99 9.99 4.16
N HIS A 80 -22.79 10.11 4.75
CA HIS A 80 -22.50 9.78 6.14
C HIS A 80 -23.02 8.38 6.55
N LYS A 81 -22.89 7.41 5.65
CA LYS A 81 -23.34 6.02 5.85
C LYS A 81 -22.22 5.04 5.58
N LEU A 82 -22.18 3.99 6.38
CA LEU A 82 -21.31 2.83 6.13
C LEU A 82 -21.97 1.85 5.17
N LEU A 83 -21.17 0.99 4.55
CA LEU A 83 -21.71 -0.12 3.77
C LEU A 83 -22.40 -1.15 4.67
N PRO A 84 -23.32 -1.96 4.14
CA PRO A 84 -23.80 -3.16 4.82
C PRO A 84 -22.63 -4.07 5.19
N LYS A 85 -22.70 -4.74 6.36
CA LYS A 85 -21.61 -5.61 6.87
C LYS A 85 -21.14 -6.69 5.87
N ALA A 86 -22.04 -7.17 5.01
CA ALA A 86 -21.72 -8.17 4.00
C ALA A 86 -20.79 -7.64 2.89
N GLU A 87 -20.73 -6.32 2.69
CA GLU A 87 -19.92 -5.65 1.67
C GLU A 87 -18.60 -5.09 2.21
N TRP A 88 -18.33 -5.27 3.51
CA TRP A 88 -17.08 -4.85 4.11
C TRP A 88 -15.92 -5.67 3.55
N THR A 89 -14.79 -5.02 3.28
CA THR A 89 -13.57 -5.69 2.84
C THR A 89 -13.15 -6.69 3.90
N LYS A 90 -13.02 -7.97 3.53
CA LYS A 90 -12.56 -9.00 4.46
C LYS A 90 -11.05 -8.87 4.70
N PRO A 91 -10.54 -9.29 5.87
CA PRO A 91 -9.10 -9.30 6.12
C PRO A 91 -8.29 -10.05 5.05
N ASP A 92 -8.83 -11.13 4.49
CA ASP A 92 -8.16 -11.92 3.45
C ASP A 92 -8.16 -11.26 2.07
N GLU A 93 -9.10 -10.34 1.81
CA GLU A 93 -9.18 -9.57 0.55
C GLU A 93 -8.31 -8.31 0.59
N ASP A 94 -7.94 -7.86 1.79
CA ASP A 94 -7.12 -6.68 2.04
C ASP A 94 -5.63 -6.97 1.83
N THR A 95 -5.31 -7.35 0.60
CA THR A 95 -3.95 -7.69 0.17
C THR A 95 -3.28 -6.50 -0.53
N PRO A 96 -1.96 -6.30 -0.32
CA PRO A 96 -1.22 -5.23 -0.96
C PRO A 96 -1.09 -5.49 -2.47
N TYR A 97 -1.72 -4.64 -3.29
CA TYR A 97 -1.74 -4.76 -4.74
C TYR A 97 -0.93 -3.65 -5.45
N LEU A 98 -0.70 -2.53 -4.76
CA LEU A 98 0.03 -1.35 -5.25
C LEU A 98 1.41 -1.24 -4.59
N VAL A 99 1.53 -1.56 -3.30
CA VAL A 99 2.81 -1.51 -2.57
C VAL A 99 3.94 -2.29 -3.25
N PRO A 100 3.72 -3.50 -3.82
CA PRO A 100 4.78 -4.21 -4.54
C PRO A 100 5.31 -3.43 -5.75
N LEU A 101 4.43 -2.78 -6.51
CA LEU A 101 4.82 -1.95 -7.66
C LEU A 101 5.57 -0.71 -7.22
N ILE A 102 5.12 -0.05 -6.14
CA ILE A 102 5.83 1.10 -5.56
C ILE A 102 7.26 0.69 -5.22
N ARG A 103 7.46 -0.43 -4.51
CA ARG A 103 8.80 -0.90 -4.12
C ARG A 103 9.70 -1.19 -5.32
N LEU A 104 9.15 -1.74 -6.40
CA LEU A 104 9.90 -1.97 -7.64
C LEU A 104 10.37 -0.66 -8.27
N ILE A 105 9.48 0.33 -8.40
CA ILE A 105 9.82 1.64 -8.98
C ILE A 105 10.85 2.37 -8.11
N GLU A 106 10.74 2.27 -6.78
CA GLU A 106 11.74 2.85 -5.88
C GLU A 106 13.11 2.17 -6.01
N ALA A 107 13.13 0.86 -6.23
CA ALA A 107 14.37 0.13 -6.48
C ALA A 107 15.00 0.54 -7.82
N GLU A 108 14.19 0.67 -8.88
CA GLU A 108 14.63 1.17 -10.20
C GLU A 108 15.22 2.59 -10.09
N ALA A 109 14.55 3.49 -9.38
CA ALA A 109 15.01 4.85 -9.17
C ALA A 109 16.34 4.90 -8.41
N LYS A 110 16.47 4.07 -7.36
CA LYS A 110 17.70 3.96 -6.57
C LYS A 110 18.85 3.36 -7.38
N GLU A 111 18.57 2.36 -8.20
CA GLU A 111 19.56 1.77 -9.11
C GLU A 111 20.06 2.81 -10.11
N LYS A 112 19.14 3.55 -10.73
CA LYS A 112 19.49 4.65 -11.63
C LYS A 112 20.39 5.69 -10.94
N GLU A 113 20.02 6.15 -9.75
CA GLU A 113 20.82 7.11 -8.98
C GLU A 113 22.22 6.56 -8.65
N ALA A 114 22.31 5.29 -8.26
CA ALA A 114 23.58 4.64 -7.96
C ALA A 114 24.50 4.52 -9.20
N LEU A 115 23.92 4.28 -10.37
CA LEU A 115 24.66 4.25 -11.64
C LEU A 115 25.09 5.65 -12.09
N ASP A 116 24.19 6.63 -11.98
CA ASP A 116 24.45 8.03 -12.34
C ASP A 116 25.56 8.65 -11.46
N THR A 117 25.69 8.19 -10.20
CA THR A 117 26.69 8.66 -9.23
C THR A 117 27.93 7.77 -9.10
N MET A 118 28.05 6.72 -9.93
CA MET A 118 29.14 5.76 -9.83
C MET A 118 30.50 6.37 -10.19
N THR A 119 31.46 6.32 -9.26
CA THR A 119 32.85 6.73 -9.51
C THR A 119 33.72 5.52 -9.89
N VAL A 120 34.54 5.67 -10.95
CA VAL A 120 35.46 4.60 -11.39
C VAL A 120 36.82 4.79 -10.75
N TYR A 121 37.24 3.85 -9.91
CA TYR A 121 38.61 3.79 -9.38
C TYR A 121 39.49 2.96 -10.32
N LYS A 122 40.47 3.59 -10.98
CA LYS A 122 41.50 2.84 -11.73
C LYS A 122 42.44 2.16 -10.74
N LYS A 123 42.60 0.84 -10.87
CA LYS A 123 43.70 0.11 -10.22
C LYS A 123 44.98 0.37 -11.01
N HIS A 124 46.01 0.88 -10.33
CA HIS A 124 47.37 0.98 -10.87
C HIS A 124 48.02 -0.40 -10.95
#